data_AF-A0A847CYJ5-F1
#
_entry.id   AF-A0A847CYJ5-F1
#
_cell.length_a   1.000
_cell.length_b   1.000
_cell.length_c   1.000
_cell.angle_alpha   90.00
_cell.angle_beta   90.00
_cell.angle_gamma   90.00
#
_symmetry.space_group_name_H-M   'P 1'
#
loop_
_entity.id
_entity.type
_entity.pdbx_description
1 polymer ?
#
loop_
_entity_poly.entity_id
_entity_poly.type
_entity_poly.pdbx_seq_one_letter_code
_entity_poly.pdbx_strand_id
1 'polypeptide(L)'
;MNTSKFLKKEINMSLFLISILILITVIGIQSTKITNLQTRVNKSKRELQEDSTRLTSTYGVEEYILNWNGVIDGFEREYEFISSPKYYLTNERNKVSDTWILRGGYRLELDCPEIDSMVIVPEDPYGCKVKYNDQLIRSDVRFNLVPWGVGKSTPSYVDLVVYSPRNSTIEGLEILALGGYRGGQVDDIFIYRLEDGEAELTPFSFQNELLQSWSVESSMSIGLYYNTAGDVKLVTAYYDHIEDLVGPVIREWKLGKNSLTLEKSFGISTN
;
A
#
# COMPACT_ATOMS: atom_id res chain seq x y z
N MET A 1 -83.66 34.29 -26.97
CA MET A 1 -83.80 33.01 -26.25
C MET A 1 -82.43 32.58 -25.74
N ASN A 2 -82.39 32.10 -24.50
CA ASN A 2 -81.36 31.30 -23.83
C ASN A 2 -79.99 31.92 -23.48
N THR A 3 -79.97 32.50 -22.28
CA THR A 3 -79.05 32.26 -21.15
C THR A 3 -77.78 31.42 -21.40
N SER A 4 -76.65 31.97 -20.96
CA SER A 4 -75.54 31.24 -20.34
C SER A 4 -74.94 32.20 -19.30
N LYS A 5 -75.43 32.25 -18.05
CA LYS A 5 -74.99 31.36 -16.96
C LYS A 5 -73.58 30.83 -17.22
N PHE A 6 -72.60 31.74 -17.20
CA PHE A 6 -71.23 31.35 -16.90
C PHE A 6 -71.23 30.70 -15.51
N LEU A 7 -71.27 29.38 -15.54
CA LEU A 7 -71.22 28.53 -14.37
C LEU A 7 -70.03 28.97 -13.52
N LYS A 8 -70.31 29.32 -12.26
CA LYS A 8 -69.43 29.01 -11.15
C LYS A 8 -69.01 27.55 -11.35
N LYS A 9 -67.81 27.32 -11.90
CA LYS A 9 -67.21 25.99 -11.91
C LYS A 9 -66.92 25.72 -10.44
N GLU A 10 -67.79 24.96 -9.80
CA GLU A 10 -67.53 24.41 -8.47
C GLU A 10 -66.24 23.62 -8.58
N ILE A 11 -65.15 24.24 -8.14
CA ILE A 11 -63.90 23.52 -7.91
C ILE A 11 -64.30 22.44 -6.92
N ASN A 12 -64.22 21.18 -7.34
CA ASN A 12 -64.50 20.06 -6.45
C ASN A 12 -63.44 20.11 -5.35
N MET A 13 -63.78 20.77 -4.24
CA MET A 13 -62.88 21.09 -3.15
C MET A 13 -62.23 19.84 -2.58
N SER A 14 -62.90 18.70 -2.66
CA SER A 14 -62.35 17.40 -2.29
C SER A 14 -61.16 17.00 -3.19
N LEU A 15 -61.29 17.13 -4.51
CA LEU A 15 -60.20 16.84 -5.47
C LEU A 15 -59.02 17.81 -5.32
N PHE A 16 -59.29 19.09 -5.03
CA PHE A 16 -58.27 20.09 -4.77
C PHE A 16 -57.52 19.82 -3.45
N LEU A 17 -58.24 19.44 -2.39
CA LEU A 17 -57.65 19.06 -1.10
C LEU A 17 -56.83 17.77 -1.20
N ILE A 18 -57.29 16.76 -1.95
CA ILE A 18 -56.55 15.53 -2.20
C ILE A 18 -55.25 15.80 -2.96
N SER A 19 -55.29 16.65 -3.99
CA SER A 19 -54.09 17.00 -4.76
C SER A 19 -53.08 17.82 -3.95
N ILE A 20 -53.55 18.72 -3.07
CA ILE A 20 -52.68 19.40 -2.09
C ILE A 20 -52.08 18.40 -1.10
N LEU A 21 -52.85 17.44 -0.58
CA LEU A 21 -52.37 16.43 0.36
C LEU A 21 -51.29 15.52 -0.28
N ILE A 22 -51.49 15.13 -1.54
CA ILE A 22 -50.49 14.38 -2.32
C ILE A 22 -49.23 15.22 -2.51
N LEU A 23 -49.37 16.52 -2.84
CA LEU A 23 -48.21 17.40 -3.02
C LEU A 23 -47.42 17.56 -1.71
N ILE A 24 -48.09 17.76 -0.57
CA ILE A 24 -47.47 17.89 0.74
C ILE A 24 -46.74 16.59 1.12
N THR A 25 -47.35 15.43 0.90
CA THR A 25 -46.72 14.14 1.19
C THR A 25 -45.51 13.86 0.31
N VAL A 26 -45.58 14.17 -0.99
CA VAL A 26 -44.42 14.07 -1.90
C VAL A 26 -43.29 15.01 -1.46
N ILE A 27 -43.59 16.26 -1.12
CA ILE A 27 -42.59 17.21 -0.60
C ILE A 27 -41.98 16.71 0.72
N GLY A 28 -42.79 16.14 1.61
CA GLY A 28 -42.33 15.55 2.87
C GLY A 28 -41.34 14.41 2.67
N ILE A 29 -41.65 13.47 1.75
CA ILE A 29 -40.78 12.33 1.42
C ILE A 29 -39.47 12.80 0.76
N GLN A 30 -39.54 13.76 -0.15
CA GLN A 30 -38.34 14.30 -0.81
C GLN A 30 -37.44 15.04 0.19
N SER A 31 -38.05 15.84 1.08
CA SER A 31 -37.31 16.54 2.15
C SER A 31 -36.60 15.55 3.08
N THR A 32 -37.26 14.46 3.50
CA THR A 32 -36.61 13.45 4.35
C THR A 32 -35.46 12.73 3.65
N LYS A 33 -35.61 12.41 2.35
CA LYS A 33 -34.50 11.84 1.56
C LYS A 33 -33.31 12.79 1.48
N ILE A 34 -33.54 14.07 1.23
CA ILE A 34 -32.48 15.09 1.15
C ILE A 34 -31.78 15.23 2.51
N THR A 35 -32.53 15.34 3.62
CA THR A 35 -31.95 15.44 4.96
C THR A 35 -31.12 14.20 5.31
N ASN A 36 -31.60 13.00 4.97
CA ASN A 36 -30.85 11.76 5.20
C ASN A 36 -29.56 11.70 4.37
N LEU A 37 -29.58 12.14 3.12
CA LEU A 37 -28.39 12.25 2.27
C LEU A 37 -27.39 13.26 2.86
N GLN A 38 -27.84 14.45 3.24
CA GLN A 38 -26.99 15.47 3.87
C GLN A 38 -26.38 14.97 5.18
N THR A 39 -27.15 14.25 5.99
CA THR A 39 -26.66 13.68 7.25
C THR A 39 -25.57 12.63 7.01
N ARG A 40 -25.75 11.75 6.00
CA ARG A 40 -24.73 10.78 5.61
C ARG A 40 -23.45 11.45 5.10
N VAL A 41 -23.58 12.46 4.23
CA VAL A 41 -22.43 13.23 3.71
C VAL A 41 -21.68 13.94 4.83
N ASN A 42 -22.40 14.57 5.77
CA ASN A 42 -21.79 15.26 6.90
C ASN A 42 -21.09 14.29 7.86
N LYS A 43 -21.66 13.10 8.08
CA LYS A 43 -21.04 12.05 8.89
C LYS A 43 -19.74 11.57 8.24
N SER A 44 -19.77 11.19 6.96
CA SER A 44 -18.58 10.77 6.21
C SER A 44 -17.49 11.84 6.18
N LYS A 45 -17.86 13.12 5.98
CA LYS A 45 -16.91 14.24 6.02
C LYS A 45 -16.23 14.39 7.39
N ARG A 46 -16.97 14.15 8.47
CA ARG A 46 -16.44 14.24 9.84
C ARG A 46 -15.50 13.06 10.13
N GLU A 47 -15.87 11.84 9.75
CA GLU A 47 -15.04 10.65 9.90
C GLU A 47 -13.71 10.81 9.13
N LEU A 48 -13.75 11.27 7.87
CA LEU A 48 -12.55 11.61 7.09
C LEU A 48 -11.65 12.66 7.78
N GLN A 49 -12.25 13.65 8.43
CA GLN A 49 -11.49 14.69 9.14
C GLN A 49 -10.87 14.17 10.44
N GLU A 50 -11.57 13.29 11.16
CA GLU A 50 -11.07 12.63 12.37
C GLU A 50 -9.90 11.68 12.01
N ASP A 51 -10.04 10.88 10.97
CA ASP A 51 -8.96 10.02 10.47
C ASP A 51 -7.76 10.81 9.95
N SER A 52 -7.99 11.87 9.19
CA SER A 52 -6.91 12.74 8.71
C SER A 52 -6.11 13.33 9.87
N THR A 53 -6.81 13.77 10.93
CA THR A 53 -6.16 14.30 12.14
C THR A 53 -5.35 13.22 12.86
N ARG A 54 -5.88 11.99 12.94
CA ARG A 54 -5.23 10.84 13.57
C ARG A 54 -3.99 10.41 12.79
N LEU A 55 -4.05 10.31 11.47
CA LEU A 55 -2.90 9.92 10.64
C LEU A 55 -1.82 11.00 10.64
N THR A 56 -2.19 12.28 10.62
CA THR A 56 -1.24 13.38 10.79
C THR A 56 -0.54 13.30 12.15
N SER A 57 -1.26 13.04 13.24
CA SER A 57 -0.66 12.95 14.58
C SER A 57 0.17 11.67 14.77
N THR A 58 -0.24 10.54 14.19
CA THR A 58 0.40 9.24 14.38
C THR A 58 1.60 9.04 13.44
N TYR A 59 1.46 9.44 12.18
CA TYR A 59 2.44 9.14 11.13
C TYR A 59 3.14 10.37 10.55
N GLY A 60 2.81 11.57 11.04
CA GLY A 60 3.41 12.81 10.55
C GLY A 60 2.98 13.16 9.13
N VAL A 61 1.76 12.79 8.72
CA VAL A 61 1.22 13.12 7.40
C VAL A 61 1.11 14.64 7.24
N GLU A 62 1.88 15.19 6.30
CA GLU A 62 1.96 16.62 6.02
C GLU A 62 0.87 17.09 5.06
N GLU A 63 0.49 16.22 4.12
CA GLU A 63 -0.52 16.50 3.11
C GLU A 63 -1.28 15.24 2.66
N TYR A 64 -2.41 15.45 1.98
CA TYR A 64 -3.23 14.38 1.40
C TYR A 64 -3.34 14.56 -0.11
N ILE A 65 -2.90 13.55 -0.86
CA ILE A 65 -2.91 13.55 -2.32
C ILE A 65 -4.07 12.70 -2.82
N LEU A 66 -4.94 13.30 -3.64
CA LEU A 66 -6.05 12.59 -4.27
C LEU A 66 -5.52 11.77 -5.46
N ASN A 67 -5.83 10.47 -5.50
CA ASN A 67 -5.49 9.57 -6.61
C ASN A 67 -4.01 9.64 -7.02
N TRP A 68 -3.10 9.58 -6.05
CA TRP A 68 -1.65 9.57 -6.34
C TRP A 68 -1.31 8.43 -7.30
N ASN A 69 -0.56 8.77 -8.34
CA ASN A 69 -0.29 7.89 -9.49
C ASN A 69 1.11 7.27 -9.45
N GLY A 70 1.84 7.40 -8.34
CA GLY A 70 3.20 6.87 -8.20
C GLY A 70 4.29 7.74 -8.82
N VAL A 71 3.98 8.95 -9.28
CA VAL A 71 4.97 9.89 -9.85
C VAL A 71 5.50 10.82 -8.76
N ILE A 72 6.81 11.10 -8.81
CA ILE A 72 7.49 12.12 -8.01
C ILE A 72 8.06 13.15 -8.98
N ASP A 73 7.72 14.42 -8.78
CA ASP A 73 8.15 15.50 -9.66
C ASP A 73 9.68 15.58 -9.77
N GLY A 74 10.19 15.50 -10.99
CA GLY A 74 11.62 15.54 -11.29
C GLY A 74 12.36 14.22 -11.06
N PHE A 75 11.66 13.12 -10.75
CA PHE A 75 12.24 11.79 -10.57
C PHE A 75 11.61 10.76 -11.52
N GLU A 76 12.43 9.82 -11.98
CA GLU A 76 12.04 8.65 -12.74
C GLU A 76 12.04 7.42 -11.83
N ARG A 77 11.11 6.49 -12.06
CA ARG A 77 11.04 5.23 -11.32
C ARG A 77 12.00 4.21 -11.94
N GLU A 78 12.84 3.59 -11.12
CA GLU A 78 13.69 2.48 -11.53
C GLU A 78 12.93 1.16 -11.43
N TYR A 79 13.21 0.25 -12.37
CA TYR A 79 12.61 -1.08 -12.36
C TYR A 79 13.35 -2.03 -11.42
N GLU A 80 12.59 -2.88 -10.75
CA GLU A 80 13.13 -3.93 -9.93
C GLU A 80 13.86 -4.98 -10.80
N PHE A 81 15.12 -5.31 -10.48
CA PHE A 81 15.84 -6.43 -11.10
C PHE A 81 15.28 -7.78 -10.63
N ILE A 82 14.97 -7.87 -9.33
CA ILE A 82 14.20 -8.96 -8.74
C ILE A 82 13.02 -8.32 -8.00
N SER A 83 11.80 -8.79 -8.27
CA SER A 83 10.57 -8.28 -7.64
C SER A 83 9.75 -9.44 -7.07
N SER A 84 9.72 -9.54 -5.74
CA SER A 84 8.94 -10.51 -4.96
C SER A 84 8.83 -11.89 -5.64
N PRO A 85 9.94 -12.65 -5.71
CA PRO A 85 10.01 -13.86 -6.54
C PRO A 85 8.91 -14.85 -6.17
N LYS A 86 8.24 -15.38 -7.19
CA LYS A 86 7.02 -16.19 -7.06
C LYS A 86 7.29 -17.65 -7.36
N TYR A 87 6.70 -18.53 -6.58
CA TYR A 87 6.87 -19.98 -6.69
C TYR A 87 5.53 -20.70 -6.58
N TYR A 88 5.48 -21.93 -7.09
CA TYR A 88 4.32 -22.81 -6.95
C TYR A 88 4.74 -24.07 -6.20
N LEU A 89 4.24 -24.22 -4.98
CA LEU A 89 4.55 -25.37 -4.14
C LEU A 89 3.63 -26.54 -4.46
N THR A 90 4.17 -27.76 -4.45
CA THR A 90 3.42 -29.02 -4.50
C THR A 90 3.86 -29.95 -3.36
N ASN A 91 3.14 -31.05 -3.09
CA ASN A 91 3.58 -32.02 -2.06
C ASN A 91 4.96 -32.64 -2.39
N GLU A 92 5.36 -32.62 -3.66
CA GLU A 92 6.66 -33.10 -4.13
C GLU A 92 7.70 -31.97 -4.22
N ARG A 93 7.26 -30.71 -4.17
CA ARG A 93 8.07 -29.49 -4.27
C ARG A 93 7.60 -28.48 -3.24
N ASN A 94 7.93 -28.77 -1.99
CA ASN A 94 7.52 -28.03 -0.80
C ASN A 94 8.66 -27.18 -0.21
N LYS A 95 9.82 -27.13 -0.88
CA LYS A 95 10.95 -26.29 -0.52
C LYS A 95 11.29 -25.33 -1.66
N VAL A 96 11.63 -24.09 -1.30
CA VAL A 96 12.09 -23.06 -2.24
C VAL A 96 13.54 -22.70 -1.93
N SER A 97 14.39 -22.76 -2.95
CA SER A 97 15.73 -22.21 -2.93
C SER A 97 16.04 -21.64 -4.30
N ASP A 98 16.72 -20.50 -4.36
CA ASP A 98 17.12 -19.87 -5.62
C ASP A 98 18.47 -19.14 -5.46
N THR A 99 19.14 -18.86 -6.57
CA THR A 99 20.42 -18.15 -6.59
C THR A 99 20.49 -17.22 -7.79
N TRP A 100 20.77 -15.95 -7.53
CA TRP A 100 20.99 -14.94 -8.56
C TRP A 100 22.44 -14.48 -8.55
N ILE A 101 22.98 -14.20 -9.73
CA ILE A 101 24.28 -13.55 -9.90
C ILE A 101 24.02 -12.06 -10.10
N LEU A 102 24.47 -11.25 -9.15
CA LEU A 102 24.36 -9.80 -9.17
C LEU A 102 25.60 -9.16 -9.79
N ARG A 103 25.69 -7.83 -9.76
CA ARG A 103 26.84 -7.09 -10.28
C ARG A 103 28.14 -7.57 -9.62
N GLY A 104 29.24 -7.51 -10.38
CA GLY A 104 30.54 -8.00 -9.90
C GLY A 104 30.66 -9.52 -9.83
N GLY A 105 29.59 -10.26 -10.15
CA GLY A 105 29.58 -11.73 -10.10
C GLY A 105 29.23 -12.30 -8.71
N TYR A 106 28.80 -11.46 -7.77
CA TYR A 106 28.43 -11.87 -6.43
C TYR A 106 27.11 -12.63 -6.41
N ARG A 107 26.99 -13.61 -5.50
CA ARG A 107 25.83 -14.51 -5.40
C ARG A 107 24.84 -14.00 -4.36
N LEU A 108 23.58 -13.82 -4.73
CA LEU A 108 22.47 -13.67 -3.79
C LEU A 108 21.74 -15.01 -3.71
N GLU A 109 21.65 -15.59 -2.53
CA GLU A 109 21.06 -16.91 -2.30
C GLU A 109 19.83 -16.80 -1.41
N LEU A 110 18.76 -17.47 -1.81
CA LEU A 110 17.52 -17.63 -1.06
C LEU A 110 17.36 -19.09 -0.67
N ASP A 111 17.07 -19.37 0.59
CA ASP A 111 16.76 -20.70 1.10
C ASP A 111 15.59 -20.63 2.09
N CYS A 112 14.43 -21.09 1.66
CA CYS A 112 13.22 -21.15 2.47
C CYS A 112 13.06 -22.54 3.12
N PRO A 113 12.41 -22.63 4.28
CA PRO A 113 12.16 -23.91 4.92
C PRO A 113 11.25 -24.80 4.06
N GLU A 114 11.35 -26.10 4.32
CA GLU A 114 10.42 -27.09 3.76
C GLU A 114 9.04 -26.93 4.42
N ILE A 115 7.98 -27.01 3.61
CA ILE A 115 6.60 -26.87 4.05
C ILE A 115 5.95 -28.26 4.10
N ASP A 116 6.01 -28.91 5.26
CA ASP A 116 5.56 -30.31 5.44
C ASP A 116 4.05 -30.50 5.22
N SER A 117 3.28 -29.44 5.39
CA SER A 117 1.83 -29.46 5.23
C SER A 117 1.38 -28.20 4.52
N MET A 118 0.67 -28.35 3.39
CA MET A 118 -0.04 -27.23 2.77
C MET A 118 -1.27 -26.76 3.56
N VAL A 119 -1.41 -27.18 4.83
CA VAL A 119 -2.32 -26.52 5.76
C VAL A 119 -1.73 -25.14 6.06
N ILE A 120 -2.14 -24.18 5.25
CA ILE A 120 -1.79 -22.77 5.40
C ILE A 120 -2.46 -22.30 6.69
N VAL A 121 -1.64 -21.93 7.67
CA VAL A 121 -2.10 -21.13 8.80
C VAL A 121 -2.06 -19.69 8.32
N PRO A 122 -3.21 -19.00 8.17
CA PRO A 122 -3.21 -17.58 7.87
C PRO A 122 -2.40 -16.86 8.96
N GLU A 123 -1.59 -15.87 8.59
CA GLU A 123 -0.88 -14.98 9.53
C GLU A 123 0.34 -15.57 10.26
N ASP A 124 0.87 -16.73 9.85
CA ASP A 124 2.17 -17.23 10.31
C ASP A 124 3.10 -17.50 9.12
N PRO A 125 3.84 -16.49 8.63
CA PRO A 125 4.72 -16.66 7.49
C PRO A 125 6.01 -17.38 7.88
N TYR A 126 6.51 -18.16 6.93
CA TYR A 126 7.77 -18.85 7.07
C TYR A 126 8.93 -17.89 6.82
N GLY A 127 10.02 -18.02 7.59
CA GLY A 127 11.22 -17.19 7.42
C GLY A 127 12.22 -17.85 6.46
N CYS A 128 12.46 -17.24 5.29
CA CYS A 128 13.56 -17.61 4.42
C CYS A 128 14.88 -17.01 4.91
N LYS A 129 15.96 -17.73 4.61
CA LYS A 129 17.33 -17.25 4.75
C LYS A 129 17.77 -16.60 3.45
N VAL A 130 18.37 -15.42 3.58
CA VAL A 130 19.00 -14.71 2.47
C VAL A 130 20.47 -14.54 2.79
N LYS A 131 21.32 -14.94 1.85
CA LYS A 131 22.77 -14.75 1.91
C LYS A 131 23.25 -13.94 0.72
N TYR A 132 24.30 -13.17 0.92
CA TYR A 132 25.04 -12.53 -0.16
C TYR A 132 26.50 -12.90 -0.04
N ASN A 133 27.05 -13.47 -1.11
CA ASN A 133 28.42 -13.92 -1.20
C ASN A 133 28.82 -14.82 0.00
N ASP A 134 28.01 -15.86 0.24
CA ASP A 134 28.12 -16.82 1.36
C ASP A 134 27.89 -16.24 2.79
N GLN A 135 27.72 -14.93 2.94
CA GLN A 135 27.42 -14.29 4.23
C GLN A 135 25.92 -14.22 4.48
N LEU A 136 25.47 -14.64 5.67
CA LEU A 136 24.07 -14.54 6.07
C LEU A 136 23.69 -13.08 6.30
N ILE A 137 22.71 -12.59 5.55
CA ILE A 137 22.11 -11.26 5.75
C ILE A 137 21.00 -11.36 6.79
N ARG A 138 19.94 -12.12 6.48
CA ARG A 138 18.75 -12.32 7.34
C ARG A 138 18.23 -13.75 7.24
N SER A 139 17.50 -14.20 8.26
CA SER A 139 16.93 -15.56 8.37
C SER A 139 15.42 -15.59 8.60
N ASP A 140 14.79 -14.43 8.56
CA ASP A 140 13.40 -14.14 8.90
C ASP A 140 12.71 -13.37 7.76
N VAL A 141 13.20 -13.54 6.52
CA VAL A 141 12.59 -12.91 5.34
C VAL A 141 11.26 -13.58 5.05
N ARG A 142 10.21 -12.78 4.91
CA ARG A 142 8.83 -13.27 4.85
C ARG A 142 8.57 -14.11 3.60
N PHE A 143 8.08 -15.32 3.79
CA PHE A 143 7.60 -16.23 2.76
C PHE A 143 6.10 -16.41 2.87
N ASN A 144 5.37 -15.87 1.90
CA ASN A 144 3.92 -15.86 1.88
C ASN A 144 3.39 -17.03 1.05
N LEU A 145 2.44 -17.78 1.63
CA LEU A 145 1.64 -18.78 0.93
C LEU A 145 0.27 -18.20 0.61
N VAL A 146 -0.16 -18.28 -0.64
CA VAL A 146 -1.45 -17.77 -1.08
C VAL A 146 -2.50 -18.88 -0.98
N PRO A 147 -3.60 -18.69 -0.24
CA PRO A 147 -4.57 -19.77 0.06
C PRO A 147 -5.40 -20.24 -1.14
N TRP A 148 -5.34 -19.53 -2.26
CA TRP A 148 -6.08 -19.87 -3.48
C TRP A 148 -5.23 -20.74 -4.40
N GLY A 149 -5.05 -22.00 -4.02
CA GLY A 149 -4.39 -23.00 -4.85
C GLY A 149 -5.20 -23.32 -6.10
N VAL A 150 -4.54 -23.39 -7.26
CA VAL A 150 -5.13 -23.99 -8.47
C VAL A 150 -4.76 -25.46 -8.46
N GLY A 151 -5.73 -26.35 -8.20
CA GLY A 151 -5.49 -27.80 -8.14
C GLY A 151 -4.67 -28.24 -6.91
N LYS A 152 -3.52 -28.90 -7.13
CA LYS A 152 -2.61 -29.40 -6.07
C LYS A 152 -1.42 -28.47 -5.79
N SER A 153 -1.42 -27.27 -6.35
CA SER A 153 -0.31 -26.32 -6.19
C SER A 153 -0.73 -25.07 -5.43
N THR A 154 0.12 -24.63 -4.52
CA THR A 154 -0.07 -23.42 -3.71
C THR A 154 0.88 -22.32 -4.22
N PRO A 155 0.36 -21.22 -4.79
CA PRO A 155 1.17 -20.07 -5.14
C PRO A 155 1.82 -19.46 -3.89
N SER A 156 3.03 -18.95 -4.04
CA SER A 156 3.80 -18.37 -2.96
C SER A 156 4.73 -17.30 -3.48
N TYR A 157 5.21 -16.42 -2.60
CA TYR A 157 6.17 -15.39 -2.94
C TYR A 157 7.00 -14.98 -1.71
N VAL A 158 8.20 -14.46 -1.95
CA VAL A 158 9.09 -13.96 -0.90
C VAL A 158 9.17 -12.44 -0.96
N ASP A 159 9.14 -11.77 0.19
CA ASP A 159 9.28 -10.31 0.27
C ASP A 159 10.75 -9.90 0.12
N LEU A 160 11.23 -9.97 -1.11
CA LEU A 160 12.59 -9.65 -1.53
C LEU A 160 12.53 -8.83 -2.82
N VAL A 161 13.20 -7.68 -2.81
CA VAL A 161 13.35 -6.82 -3.99
C VAL A 161 14.82 -6.45 -4.16
N VAL A 162 15.32 -6.53 -5.39
CA VAL A 162 16.66 -6.05 -5.74
C VAL A 162 16.55 -4.98 -6.81
N TYR A 163 17.23 -3.86 -6.59
CA TYR A 163 17.49 -2.85 -7.61
C TYR A 163 18.95 -2.94 -8.03
N SER A 164 19.20 -3.21 -9.31
CA SER A 164 20.54 -3.19 -9.93
C SER A 164 20.46 -2.39 -11.25
N PRO A 165 20.41 -1.06 -11.18
CA PRO A 165 20.18 -0.18 -12.31
C PRO A 165 21.27 -0.32 -13.38
N ARG A 166 20.86 -0.23 -14.65
CA ARG A 166 21.77 -0.20 -15.80
C ARG A 166 21.88 1.19 -16.45
N ASN A 167 21.18 2.18 -15.92
CA ASN A 167 21.24 3.54 -16.42
C ASN A 167 22.53 4.22 -15.91
N SER A 168 23.13 5.09 -16.72
CA SER A 168 24.44 5.70 -16.42
C SER A 168 24.44 6.63 -15.22
N THR A 169 23.28 7.08 -14.75
CA THR A 169 23.16 8.07 -13.68
C THR A 169 23.36 7.45 -12.31
N ILE A 170 22.82 6.24 -12.11
CA ILE A 170 22.91 5.48 -10.85
C ILE A 170 23.48 4.08 -11.07
N GLU A 171 24.28 3.87 -12.12
CA GLU A 171 24.80 2.55 -12.43
C GLU A 171 25.58 1.96 -11.26
N GLY A 172 26.29 2.75 -10.44
CA GLY A 172 27.05 2.22 -9.30
C GLY A 172 26.21 1.70 -8.13
N LEU A 173 24.89 1.86 -8.17
CA LEU A 173 24.00 1.51 -7.05
C LEU A 173 23.51 0.07 -7.16
N GLU A 174 23.58 -0.70 -6.08
CA GLU A 174 22.87 -1.97 -5.96
C GLU A 174 22.24 -2.06 -4.57
N ILE A 175 20.92 -2.26 -4.53
CA ILE A 175 20.12 -2.23 -3.29
C ILE A 175 19.32 -3.51 -3.17
N LEU A 176 19.35 -4.09 -1.98
CA LEU A 176 18.50 -5.20 -1.57
C LEU A 176 17.52 -4.73 -0.50
N ALA A 177 16.23 -4.89 -0.75
CA ALA A 177 15.16 -4.68 0.21
C ALA A 177 14.58 -6.03 0.63
N LEU A 178 14.46 -6.26 1.94
CA LEU A 178 13.92 -7.47 2.53
C LEU A 178 12.76 -7.12 3.46
N GLY A 179 11.62 -7.79 3.29
CA GLY A 179 10.50 -7.74 4.22
C GLY A 179 10.61 -8.85 5.25
N GLY A 180 10.55 -8.51 6.53
CA GLY A 180 10.45 -9.43 7.64
C GLY A 180 9.07 -9.33 8.28
N TYR A 181 8.49 -10.46 8.67
CA TYR A 181 7.17 -10.45 9.27
C TYR A 181 7.19 -9.81 10.66
N ARG A 182 6.32 -8.82 10.85
CA ARG A 182 6.12 -8.17 12.15
C ARG A 182 4.83 -8.62 12.83
N GLY A 183 3.76 -8.80 12.06
CA GLY A 183 2.46 -9.22 12.59
C GLY A 183 1.30 -8.75 11.71
N GLY A 184 0.32 -9.64 11.47
CA GLY A 184 -0.88 -9.34 10.71
C GLY A 184 -0.57 -8.85 9.29
N GLN A 185 -1.02 -7.63 8.99
CA GLN A 185 -0.86 -6.98 7.68
C GLN A 185 0.33 -6.00 7.64
N VAL A 186 1.28 -6.12 8.57
CA VAL A 186 2.45 -5.24 8.66
C VAL A 186 3.74 -6.05 8.57
N ASP A 187 4.69 -5.52 7.81
CA ASP A 187 6.07 -6.00 7.72
C ASP A 187 7.04 -4.95 8.23
N ASP A 188 8.22 -5.41 8.64
CA ASP A 188 9.40 -4.56 8.77
C ASP A 188 10.24 -4.68 7.50
N ILE A 189 10.59 -3.54 6.89
CA ILE A 189 11.49 -3.48 5.75
C ILE A 189 12.93 -3.18 6.20
N PHE A 190 13.88 -3.91 5.62
CA PHE A 190 15.32 -3.74 5.81
C PHE A 190 15.95 -3.41 4.46
N ILE A 191 16.79 -2.37 4.42
CA ILE A 191 17.45 -1.92 3.19
C ILE A 191 18.95 -2.13 3.31
N TYR A 192 19.53 -2.79 2.33
CA TYR A 192 20.96 -3.04 2.25
C TYR A 192 21.55 -2.43 0.97
N ARG A 193 22.71 -1.80 1.09
CA ARG A 193 23.60 -1.53 -0.04
C ARG A 193 24.45 -2.76 -0.28
N LEU A 194 24.54 -3.17 -1.55
CA LEU A 194 25.40 -4.28 -1.97
C LEU A 194 26.61 -3.69 -2.70
N GLU A 195 27.77 -3.75 -2.06
CA GLU A 195 29.00 -3.16 -2.59
C GLU A 195 30.16 -4.14 -2.36
N ASP A 196 30.92 -4.43 -3.42
CA ASP A 196 32.13 -5.28 -3.38
C ASP A 196 31.97 -6.66 -2.68
N GLY A 197 30.77 -7.24 -2.74
CA GLY A 197 30.47 -8.55 -2.16
C GLY A 197 30.10 -8.51 -0.69
N GLU A 198 29.88 -7.31 -0.13
CA GLU A 198 29.37 -7.08 1.21
C GLU A 198 27.95 -6.47 1.15
N ALA A 199 27.16 -6.77 2.17
CA ALA A 199 25.81 -6.22 2.33
C ALA A 199 25.76 -5.31 3.56
N GLU A 200 25.73 -4.01 3.33
CA GLU A 200 25.71 -3.00 4.39
C GLU A 200 24.28 -2.53 4.66
N LEU A 201 23.80 -2.73 5.90
CA LEU A 201 22.48 -2.24 6.31
C LEU A 201 22.46 -0.70 6.27
N THR A 202 21.49 -0.14 5.54
CA THR A 202 21.21 1.30 5.49
C THR A 202 20.06 1.64 6.45
N PRO A 203 20.35 2.19 7.65
CA PRO A 203 19.31 2.52 8.63
C PRO A 203 18.43 3.70 8.19
N PHE A 204 17.23 3.76 8.77
CA PHE A 204 16.31 4.88 8.65
C PHE A 204 16.61 5.93 9.72
N SER A 205 16.83 7.18 9.31
CA SER A 205 16.99 8.34 10.17
C SER A 205 15.63 9.01 10.37
N PHE A 206 15.05 8.87 11.56
CA PHE A 206 13.76 9.44 11.91
C PHE A 206 13.80 10.00 13.33
N GLN A 207 13.36 11.26 13.52
CA GLN A 207 13.31 11.93 14.84
C GLN A 207 14.61 11.87 15.66
N ASN A 208 15.77 11.99 14.99
CA ASN A 208 17.13 11.87 15.56
C ASN A 208 17.51 10.46 16.03
N GLU A 209 16.76 9.43 15.65
CA GLU A 209 17.09 8.03 15.87
C GLU A 209 17.47 7.33 14.56
N LEU A 210 18.36 6.35 14.67
CA LEU A 210 18.71 5.44 13.58
C LEU A 210 18.03 4.10 13.83
N LEU A 211 17.00 3.82 13.03
CA LEU A 211 16.22 2.60 13.08
C LEU A 211 16.75 1.62 12.04
N GLN A 212 16.97 0.37 12.44
CA GLN A 212 17.48 -0.67 11.54
C GLN A 212 16.44 -1.11 10.50
N SER A 213 15.16 -0.94 10.82
CA SER A 213 14.02 -1.26 9.97
C SER A 213 12.96 -0.18 10.04
N TRP A 214 12.01 -0.25 9.11
CA TRP A 214 10.83 0.59 9.10
C TRP A 214 9.56 -0.25 8.88
N SER A 215 8.43 0.17 9.44
CA SER A 215 7.17 -0.56 9.26
C SER A 215 6.47 -0.17 7.97
N VAL A 216 6.07 -1.17 7.20
CA VAL A 216 5.37 -1.03 5.91
C VAL A 216 4.15 -1.95 5.86
N GLU A 217 3.26 -1.67 4.92
CA GLU A 217 2.15 -2.58 4.61
C GLU A 217 2.69 -3.92 4.07
N SER A 218 2.01 -5.01 4.43
CA SER A 218 2.19 -6.32 3.83
C SER A 218 1.24 -6.51 2.65
N SER A 219 1.71 -6.95 1.48
CA SER A 219 3.10 -7.29 1.17
C SER A 219 3.97 -6.04 0.99
N MET A 220 5.26 -6.17 1.29
CA MET A 220 6.24 -5.09 1.17
C MET A 220 6.11 -4.35 -0.17
N SER A 221 5.75 -3.06 -0.09
CA SER A 221 5.71 -2.13 -1.22
C SER A 221 6.84 -1.13 -1.12
N ILE A 222 7.76 -1.18 -2.09
CA ILE A 222 8.89 -0.26 -2.20
C ILE A 222 9.14 0.14 -3.66
N GLY A 223 9.33 1.44 -3.91
CA GLY A 223 9.77 1.98 -5.20
C GLY A 223 11.10 2.70 -5.07
N LEU A 224 12.02 2.48 -6.02
CA LEU A 224 13.24 3.29 -6.16
C LEU A 224 13.03 4.34 -7.24
N TYR A 225 13.40 5.58 -6.94
CA TYR A 225 13.28 6.73 -7.82
C TYR A 225 14.61 7.46 -7.91
N TYR A 226 14.94 7.99 -9.08
CA TYR A 226 16.17 8.74 -9.29
C TYR A 226 15.96 9.94 -10.21
N ASN A 227 16.84 10.93 -10.13
CA ASN A 227 16.83 12.08 -11.03
C ASN A 227 18.14 12.19 -11.82
N THR A 228 18.21 13.14 -12.75
CA THR A 228 19.39 13.39 -13.60
C THR A 228 20.62 13.91 -12.83
N ALA A 229 20.44 14.38 -11.60
CA ALA A 229 21.54 14.78 -10.71
C ALA A 229 22.13 13.59 -9.92
N GLY A 230 21.52 12.39 -10.02
CA GLY A 230 21.95 11.21 -9.26
C GLY A 230 21.38 11.14 -7.85
N ASP A 231 20.43 12.01 -7.48
CA ASP A 231 19.69 11.84 -6.22
C ASP A 231 18.78 10.62 -6.33
N VAL A 232 18.69 9.87 -5.23
CA VAL A 232 17.87 8.65 -5.15
C VAL A 232 16.90 8.76 -3.98
N LYS A 233 15.66 8.35 -4.23
CA LYS A 233 14.62 8.19 -3.21
C LYS A 233 14.13 6.75 -3.16
N LEU A 234 13.84 6.27 -1.96
CA LEU A 234 13.02 5.08 -1.75
C LEU A 234 11.64 5.53 -1.29
N VAL A 235 10.61 4.93 -1.85
CA VAL A 235 9.22 5.23 -1.50
C VAL A 235 8.60 3.99 -0.90
N THR A 236 8.08 4.12 0.31
CA THR A 236 7.43 3.02 1.05
C THR A 236 5.99 3.40 1.36
N ALA A 237 5.11 2.39 1.44
CA ALA A 237 3.72 2.58 1.83
C ALA A 237 3.41 1.86 3.15
N TYR A 238 2.52 2.47 3.94
CA TYR A 238 1.92 1.86 5.11
C TYR A 238 0.41 2.12 5.09
N TYR A 239 -0.39 1.06 5.13
CA TYR A 239 -1.84 1.17 5.22
C TYR A 239 -2.30 0.92 6.65
N ASP A 240 -3.06 1.87 7.19
CA ASP A 240 -3.62 1.75 8.52
C ASP A 240 -5.02 1.15 8.43
N HIS A 241 -5.14 -0.16 8.67
CA HIS A 241 -6.40 -0.91 8.57
C HIS A 241 -7.43 -0.58 9.67
N ILE A 242 -7.15 0.38 10.56
CA ILE A 242 -8.06 0.72 11.66
C ILE A 242 -9.37 1.34 11.14
N GLU A 243 -9.38 2.07 10.01
CA GLU A 243 -10.61 2.61 9.40
C GLU A 243 -10.55 2.68 7.85
N ASP A 244 -11.61 2.24 7.17
CA ASP A 244 -11.73 2.07 5.70
C ASP A 244 -11.71 3.39 4.88
N LEU A 245 -11.58 4.55 5.52
CA LEU A 245 -11.84 5.85 4.88
C LEU A 245 -10.58 6.56 4.36
N VAL A 246 -9.38 6.17 4.78
CA VAL A 246 -8.13 6.80 4.31
C VAL A 246 -7.19 5.78 3.68
N GLY A 247 -6.62 6.16 2.53
CA GLY A 247 -5.64 5.37 1.78
C GLY A 247 -4.29 5.26 2.49
N PRO A 248 -3.31 4.58 1.86
CA PRO A 248 -2.00 4.36 2.48
C PRO A 248 -1.27 5.68 2.75
N VAL A 249 -0.49 5.68 3.83
CA VAL A 249 0.53 6.69 4.10
C VAL A 249 1.78 6.35 3.30
N ILE A 250 2.15 7.24 2.40
CA ILE A 250 3.35 7.16 1.59
C ILE A 250 4.46 7.96 2.24
N ARG A 251 5.67 7.38 2.24
CA ARG A 251 6.88 8.02 2.74
C ARG A 251 7.95 8.07 1.68
N GLU A 252 8.49 9.25 1.45
CA GLU A 252 9.65 9.48 0.60
C GLU A 252 10.91 9.57 1.46
N TRP A 253 11.84 8.64 1.23
CA TRP A 253 13.11 8.56 1.92
C TRP A 253 14.23 8.94 0.97
N LYS A 254 14.99 9.98 1.29
CA LYS A 254 16.24 10.27 0.59
C LYS A 254 17.27 9.21 0.93
N LEU A 255 17.80 8.53 -0.08
CA LEU A 255 18.87 7.58 0.08
C LEU A 255 20.22 8.32 0.17
N GLY A 256 20.68 8.56 1.40
CA GLY A 256 22.01 9.10 1.67
C GLY A 256 23.08 8.02 1.69
N LYS A 257 24.35 8.42 1.91
CA LYS A 257 25.48 7.48 1.96
C LYS A 257 25.30 6.44 3.07
N ASN A 258 24.92 6.89 4.28
CA ASN A 258 24.91 6.06 5.48
C ASN A 258 23.49 5.80 6.05
N SER A 259 22.46 6.44 5.50
CA SER A 259 21.10 6.35 6.05
C SER A 259 20.05 6.79 5.04
N LEU A 260 18.82 6.38 5.29
CA LEU A 260 17.59 6.85 4.65
C LEU A 260 16.97 7.96 5.49
N THR A 261 16.89 9.18 4.95
CA THR A 261 16.31 10.32 5.68
C THR A 261 14.90 10.59 5.17
N LEU A 262 13.92 10.65 6.07
CA LEU A 262 12.55 11.00 5.69
C LEU A 262 12.52 12.44 5.16
N GLU A 263 12.07 12.62 3.92
CA GLU A 263 11.87 13.95 3.33
C GLU A 263 10.41 14.38 3.38
N LYS A 264 9.49 13.42 3.21
CA LYS A 264 8.06 13.72 3.06
C LYS A 264 7.21 12.54 3.50
N SER A 265 6.09 12.83 4.16
CA SER A 265 5.02 11.87 4.44
C SER A 265 3.69 12.43 3.98
N PHE A 266 2.95 11.69 3.15
CA PHE A 266 1.64 12.10 2.67
C PHE A 266 0.65 10.94 2.67
N GLY A 267 -0.63 11.24 2.92
CA GLY A 267 -1.71 10.26 2.83
C GLY A 267 -2.30 10.23 1.43
N ILE A 268 -2.79 9.07 0.99
CA ILE A 268 -3.63 8.99 -0.20
C ILE A 268 -5.09 9.10 0.21
N SER A 269 -5.84 9.98 -0.45
CA SER A 269 -7.30 10.00 -0.34
C SER A 269 -7.89 9.25 -1.53
N THR A 270 -8.79 8.30 -1.26
CA THR A 270 -9.65 7.65 -2.25
C THR A 270 -11.06 8.21 -2.04
N ASN A 271 -11.57 9.01 -2.99
CA ASN A 271 -12.91 9.59 -2.90
C ASN A 271 -14.01 8.54 -2.67
#